data_AF-A0A843A0U5-F1
#
_entry.id   AF-A0A843A0U5-F1
#
_cell.length_a   1.000
_cell.length_b   1.000
_cell.length_c   1.000
_cell.angle_alpha   90.00
_cell.angle_beta   90.00
_cell.angle_gamma   90.00
#
_symmetry.space_group_name_H-M   'P 1'
#
loop_
_entity.id
_entity.type
_entity.pdbx_description
1 polymer ?
#
loop_
_entity_poly.entity_id
_entity_poly.type
_entity_poly.pdbx_seq_one_letter_code
_entity_poly.pdbx_strand_id
1 'polypeptide(L)'
;MKNKLAGILICVMMLVTILPITALATTIASEPQTTAGGLLGHTTVHGFVLFKRTSDGGKTVHFFAIRLHYSTISISGERSSGIIRMEPIEIPSSINGYLGHLYVFGSFHGWFNP
;
A
#
# COMPACT_ATOMS: atom_id res chain seq x y z
N MET A 1 -50.76 -26.77 -12.89
CA MET A 1 -49.83 -26.06 -11.97
C MET A 1 -48.35 -26.49 -12.13
N LYS A 2 -47.91 -27.05 -13.27
CA LYS A 2 -46.51 -27.49 -13.48
C LYS A 2 -45.56 -26.42 -14.05
N ASN A 3 -46.10 -25.32 -14.59
CA ASN A 3 -45.30 -24.39 -15.39
C ASN A 3 -44.84 -23.15 -14.60
N LYS A 4 -45.29 -22.97 -13.35
CA LYS A 4 -44.88 -21.85 -12.47
C LYS A 4 -43.58 -22.12 -11.71
N LEU A 5 -43.18 -23.39 -11.58
CA LEU A 5 -41.97 -23.81 -10.87
C LEU A 5 -40.69 -23.62 -11.69
N ALA A 6 -40.80 -23.69 -13.03
CA ALA A 6 -39.66 -23.54 -13.93
C ALA A 6 -39.10 -22.09 -13.96
N GLY A 7 -39.97 -21.08 -13.85
CA GLY A 7 -39.55 -19.67 -13.87
C GLY A 7 -38.73 -19.27 -12.65
N ILE A 8 -39.07 -19.81 -11.47
CA ILE A 8 -38.32 -19.56 -10.23
C ILE A 8 -36.92 -20.17 -10.32
N LEU A 9 -36.81 -21.37 -10.92
CA LEU A 9 -35.54 -22.08 -11.05
C LEU A 9 -34.53 -21.33 -11.95
N ILE A 10 -35.01 -20.69 -13.01
CA ILE A 10 -34.18 -19.87 -13.92
C ILE A 10 -33.69 -18.60 -13.23
N CYS A 11 -34.56 -17.92 -12.47
CA CYS A 11 -34.16 -16.72 -11.71
C CYS A 11 -33.12 -17.03 -10.62
N VAL A 12 -33.26 -18.16 -9.93
CA VAL A 12 -32.28 -18.59 -8.90
C VAL A 12 -30.94 -18.98 -9.55
N MET A 13 -30.95 -19.65 -10.71
CA MET A 13 -29.70 -19.96 -11.43
C MET A 13 -28.97 -18.72 -11.93
N MET A 14 -29.67 -17.67 -12.39
CA MET A 14 -29.02 -16.39 -12.76
C MET A 14 -28.42 -15.66 -11.56
N LEU A 15 -29.08 -15.71 -10.39
CA LEU A 15 -28.54 -15.08 -9.18
C LEU A 15 -27.25 -15.79 -8.72
N VAL A 16 -27.22 -17.12 -8.79
CA VAL A 16 -26.07 -17.95 -8.39
C VAL A 16 -24.86 -17.79 -9.33
N THR A 17 -25.06 -17.47 -10.60
CA THR A 17 -23.95 -17.25 -11.55
C THR A 17 -23.36 -15.84 -11.51
N ILE A 18 -24.08 -14.84 -11.00
CA ILE A 18 -23.58 -13.47 -10.91
C ILE A 18 -22.78 -13.22 -9.62
N LEU A 19 -23.13 -13.89 -8.52
CA LEU A 19 -22.45 -13.71 -7.23
C LEU A 19 -20.94 -14.07 -7.18
N PRO A 20 -20.42 -15.11 -7.86
CA PRO A 20 -19.00 -15.45 -7.75
C PRO A 20 -18.13 -14.45 -8.52
N ILE A 21 -18.68 -13.78 -9.55
CA ILE A 21 -17.91 -12.88 -10.41
C ILE A 21 -17.65 -11.54 -9.71
N THR A 22 -18.61 -11.05 -8.91
CA THR A 22 -18.40 -9.85 -8.09
C THR A 22 -17.56 -10.11 -6.85
N ALA A 23 -17.63 -11.32 -6.28
CA ALA A 23 -16.77 -11.70 -5.15
C ALA A 23 -15.29 -11.86 -5.57
N LEU A 24 -15.03 -12.29 -6.81
CA LEU A 24 -13.67 -12.39 -7.35
C LEU A 24 -13.05 -11.02 -7.68
N ALA A 25 -13.89 -10.03 -7.99
CA ALA A 25 -13.45 -8.64 -8.21
C ALA A 25 -13.19 -7.86 -6.90
N THR A 26 -13.67 -8.36 -5.77
CA THR A 26 -13.28 -7.93 -4.42
C THR A 26 -12.30 -8.94 -3.81
N THR A 27 -11.32 -9.39 -4.57
CA THR A 27 -10.01 -9.61 -3.93
C THR A 27 -9.50 -8.23 -3.57
N ILE A 28 -9.94 -7.74 -2.40
CA ILE A 28 -9.10 -6.85 -1.61
C ILE A 28 -7.83 -7.68 -1.50
N ALA A 29 -6.84 -7.34 -2.33
CA ALA A 29 -5.49 -7.85 -2.17
C ALA A 29 -5.21 -7.59 -0.70
N SER A 30 -5.19 -8.66 0.10
CA SER A 30 -4.71 -8.59 1.46
C SER A 30 -3.32 -8.01 1.29
N GLU A 31 -3.18 -6.70 1.55
CA GLU A 31 -1.88 -6.08 1.64
C GLU A 31 -1.11 -6.98 2.60
N PRO A 32 0.04 -7.53 2.19
CA PRO A 32 0.85 -8.25 3.14
C PRO A 32 1.16 -7.21 4.22
N GLN A 33 0.51 -7.35 5.37
CA GLN A 33 0.96 -6.77 6.63
C GLN A 33 2.28 -7.44 6.92
N THR A 34 3.29 -7.04 6.15
CA THR A 34 4.66 -7.37 6.41
C THR A 34 4.96 -6.48 7.58
N THR A 35 4.97 -7.06 8.77
CA THR A 35 5.65 -6.52 9.94
C THR A 35 7.11 -6.35 9.49
N ALA A 36 7.39 -5.23 8.84
CA ALA A 36 8.62 -5.04 8.09
C ALA A 36 9.70 -4.68 9.09
N GLY A 37 10.42 -5.70 9.57
CA GLY A 37 11.81 -5.50 9.94
C GLY A 37 12.46 -4.82 8.73
N GLY A 38 12.82 -3.54 8.89
CA GLY A 38 12.82 -2.66 7.73
C GLY A 38 13.72 -3.12 6.59
N LEU A 39 13.22 -2.92 5.37
CA LEU A 39 13.87 -3.41 4.17
C LEU A 39 15.10 -2.56 3.85
N LEU A 40 16.23 -3.22 3.60
CA LEU A 40 17.45 -2.61 3.06
C LEU A 40 17.41 -2.69 1.53
N GLY A 41 17.42 -1.54 0.87
CA GLY A 41 17.36 -1.49 -0.59
C GLY A 41 17.15 -0.08 -1.15
N HIS A 42 16.78 -0.02 -2.44
CA HIS A 42 16.33 1.22 -3.06
C HIS A 42 14.81 1.34 -2.92
N THR A 43 14.35 2.36 -2.21
CA THR A 43 12.93 2.59 -1.93
C THR A 43 12.49 3.87 -2.62
N THR A 44 11.37 3.81 -3.32
CA THR A 44 10.67 4.98 -3.88
C THR A 44 9.37 5.16 -3.11
N VAL A 45 9.11 6.37 -2.62
CA VAL A 45 7.90 6.71 -1.88
C VAL A 45 7.17 7.87 -2.54
N HIS A 46 5.84 7.87 -2.46
CA HIS A 46 5.04 9.03 -2.81
C HIS A 46 3.72 9.06 -2.06
N GLY A 47 3.27 10.25 -1.64
CA GLY A 47 2.00 10.37 -0.93
C GLY A 47 1.95 11.54 0.04
N PHE A 48 0.95 11.49 0.92
CA PHE A 48 0.63 12.58 1.84
C PHE A 48 1.15 12.30 3.25
N VAL A 49 1.77 13.32 3.84
CA VAL A 49 2.40 13.24 5.17
C VAL A 49 2.10 14.47 6.00
N LEU A 50 2.28 14.34 7.32
CA LEU A 50 2.18 15.41 8.30
C LEU A 50 3.39 15.40 9.25
N PHE A 51 3.55 16.47 10.02
CA PHE A 51 4.49 16.54 11.15
C PHE A 51 5.95 16.20 10.79
N LYS A 52 6.43 16.71 9.65
CA LYS A 52 7.80 16.53 9.20
C LYS A 52 8.79 17.09 10.25
N ARG A 53 9.70 16.24 10.74
CA ARG A 53 10.78 16.59 11.66
C ARG A 53 12.08 15.93 11.24
N THR A 54 13.19 16.64 11.34
CA THR A 54 14.53 16.06 11.15
C THR A 54 15.16 15.67 12.49
N SER A 55 15.84 14.54 12.55
CA SER A 55 16.60 14.06 13.72
C SER A 55 18.02 13.65 13.34
N ASP A 56 18.81 13.22 14.33
CA ASP A 56 20.16 12.66 14.17
C ASP A 56 21.10 13.55 13.34
N GLY A 57 21.22 14.83 13.73
CA GLY A 57 22.05 15.80 13.02
C GLY A 57 21.58 16.10 11.59
N GLY A 58 20.33 15.79 11.26
CA GLY A 58 19.74 15.99 9.93
C GLY A 58 19.81 14.76 9.03
N LYS A 59 20.22 13.59 9.54
CA LYS A 59 20.36 12.36 8.76
C LYS A 59 19.04 11.61 8.53
N THR A 60 18.08 11.75 9.43
CA THR A 60 16.78 11.05 9.35
C THR A 60 15.65 12.06 9.34
N VAL A 61 14.62 11.78 8.54
CA VAL A 61 13.38 12.53 8.49
C VAL A 61 12.26 11.66 9.01
N HIS A 62 11.54 12.20 9.99
CA HIS A 62 10.35 11.65 10.59
C HIS A 62 9.13 12.35 10.02
N PHE A 63 8.09 11.61 9.69
CA PHE A 63 6.77 12.18 9.39
C PHE A 63 5.67 11.17 9.71
N PHE A 64 4.44 11.65 9.83
CA PHE A 64 3.26 10.81 9.96
C PHE A 64 2.63 10.61 8.59
N ALA A 65 2.59 9.39 8.08
CA ALA A 65 1.99 9.08 6.79
C ALA A 65 0.46 9.09 6.89
N ILE A 66 -0.22 9.95 6.14
CA ILE A 66 -1.68 9.83 5.96
C ILE A 66 -1.96 8.68 4.99
N ARG A 67 -1.28 8.73 3.84
CA ARG A 67 -1.31 7.71 2.80
C ARG A 67 -0.04 7.80 1.97
N LEU A 68 0.86 6.86 2.17
CA LEU A 68 2.16 6.80 1.51
C LEU A 68 2.28 5.50 0.72
N HIS A 69 2.42 5.61 -0.58
CA HIS A 69 2.75 4.49 -1.44
C HIS A 69 4.27 4.29 -1.42
N TYR A 70 4.71 3.05 -1.30
CA TYR A 70 6.12 2.71 -1.40
C TYR A 70 6.35 1.56 -2.38
N SER A 71 7.53 1.56 -2.99
CA SER A 71 8.07 0.43 -3.73
C SER A 71 9.55 0.31 -3.42
N THR A 72 9.95 -0.85 -2.91
CA THR A 72 11.30 -1.18 -2.51
C THR A 72 11.82 -2.31 -3.38
N ILE A 73 13.06 -2.16 -3.83
CA ILE A 73 13.84 -3.24 -4.43
C ILE A 73 14.95 -3.58 -3.44
N SER A 74 14.93 -4.78 -2.89
CA SER A 74 15.96 -5.27 -1.98
C SER A 74 17.29 -5.43 -2.71
N ILE A 75 18.37 -5.62 -1.94
CA ILE A 75 19.70 -5.90 -2.50
C ILE A 75 19.71 -7.22 -3.30
N SER A 76 18.88 -8.21 -2.92
CA SER A 76 18.70 -9.47 -3.66
C SER A 76 17.87 -9.32 -4.93
N GLY A 77 17.32 -8.13 -5.21
CA GLY A 77 16.48 -7.86 -6.37
C GLY A 77 15.00 -8.17 -6.17
N GLU A 78 14.60 -8.61 -4.97
CA GLU A 78 13.19 -8.83 -4.64
C GLU A 78 12.46 -7.49 -4.56
N ARG A 79 11.25 -7.44 -5.12
CA ARG A 79 10.42 -6.25 -5.14
C ARG A 79 9.33 -6.37 -4.09
N SER A 80 9.18 -5.34 -3.27
CA SER A 80 8.06 -5.16 -2.35
C SER A 80 7.40 -3.82 -2.63
N SER A 81 6.09 -3.75 -2.49
CA SER A 81 5.34 -2.50 -2.65
C SER A 81 4.07 -2.55 -1.81
N GLY A 82 3.65 -1.40 -1.32
CA GLY A 82 2.43 -1.30 -0.53
C GLY A 82 2.03 0.13 -0.25
N ILE A 83 1.01 0.28 0.60
CA ILE A 83 0.52 1.56 1.06
C ILE A 83 0.57 1.57 2.58
N ILE A 84 1.19 2.61 3.14
CA ILE A 84 1.23 2.86 4.57
C ILE A 84 0.23 3.96 4.89
N ARG A 85 -0.56 3.78 5.95
CA ARG A 85 -1.65 4.69 6.30
C ARG A 85 -1.70 4.89 7.80
N MET A 86 -1.75 6.15 8.19
CA MET A 86 -1.92 6.59 9.57
C MET A 86 -0.83 6.06 10.51
N GLU A 87 0.41 5.97 10.03
CA GLU A 87 1.55 5.43 10.76
C GLU A 87 2.76 6.38 10.70
N PRO A 88 3.55 6.49 11.78
CA PRO A 88 4.79 7.25 11.78
C PRO A 88 5.85 6.53 10.95
N ILE A 89 6.58 7.28 10.13
CA ILE A 89 7.60 6.77 9.22
C ILE A 89 8.91 7.48 9.46
N GLU A 90 9.98 6.70 9.39
CA GLU A 90 11.34 7.18 9.38
C GLU A 90 12.00 6.87 8.04
N ILE A 91 12.52 7.89 7.37
CA ILE A 91 13.30 7.73 6.15
C ILE A 91 14.65 8.45 6.24
N PRO A 92 15.66 8.03 5.46
CA PRO A 92 16.86 8.81 5.27
C PRO A 92 16.56 10.21 4.71
N SER A 93 17.27 11.22 5.22
CA SER A 93 17.23 12.60 4.72
C SER A 93 17.76 12.74 3.29
N SER A 94 18.61 11.80 2.85
CA SER A 94 19.20 11.75 1.52
C SER A 94 18.22 11.23 0.47
N ILE A 95 16.98 11.75 0.50
CA ILE A 95 15.97 11.48 -0.50
C ILE A 95 16.27 12.27 -1.77
N ASN A 96 16.33 11.58 -2.89
CA ASN A 96 16.35 12.21 -4.21
C ASN A 96 14.91 12.42 -4.67
N GLY A 97 14.45 13.66 -4.57
CA GLY A 97 13.10 14.03 -4.98
C GLY A 97 12.56 15.26 -4.25
N TYR A 98 11.25 15.32 -4.15
CA TYR A 98 10.49 16.36 -3.48
C TYR A 98 10.05 15.94 -2.08
N LEU A 99 10.46 16.71 -1.08
CA LEU A 99 10.08 16.52 0.32
C LEU A 99 9.37 17.77 0.86
N GLY A 100 8.12 17.94 0.44
CA GLY A 100 7.27 19.06 0.81
C GLY A 100 6.68 18.98 2.21
N HIS A 101 5.79 19.92 2.53
CA HIS A 101 5.13 19.99 3.83
C HIS A 101 3.98 18.96 3.97
N LEU A 102 3.19 18.76 2.90
CA LEU A 102 2.02 17.88 2.88
C LEU A 102 2.18 16.68 1.96
N TYR A 103 3.13 16.73 1.04
CA TYR A 103 3.32 15.73 0.01
C TYR A 103 4.80 15.43 -0.14
N VAL A 104 5.10 14.15 -0.31
CA VAL A 104 6.44 13.64 -0.56
C VAL A 104 6.44 12.81 -1.82
N PHE A 105 7.51 12.88 -2.58
CA PHE A 105 7.79 12.04 -3.74
C PHE A 105 9.29 11.93 -3.87
N GLY A 106 9.84 10.74 -3.88
CA GLY A 106 11.27 10.58 -4.13
C GLY A 106 11.76 9.19 -3.83
N SER A 107 13.04 8.99 -4.08
CA SER A 107 13.69 7.72 -3.80
C SER A 107 14.91 7.89 -2.91
N PHE A 108 15.20 6.87 -2.13
CA PHE A 108 16.36 6.83 -1.25
C PHE A 108 16.91 5.41 -1.18
N HIS A 109 18.19 5.32 -0.83
CA HIS A 109 18.81 4.06 -0.48
C HIS A 109 18.94 3.98 1.03
N GLY A 110 18.63 2.81 1.59
CA GLY A 110 18.82 2.57 3.02
C GLY A 110 17.64 1.88 3.67
N TRP A 111 17.60 1.98 4.99
CA TRP A 111 16.59 1.34 5.80
C TRP A 111 15.25 2.07 5.66
N PHE A 112 14.20 1.32 5.35
CA PHE A 112 12.83 1.78 5.36
C PHE A 112 12.07 1.05 6.46
N ASN A 113 11.70 1.79 7.52
CA ASN A 113 10.90 1.28 8.61
C ASN A 113 9.48 1.88 8.47
N PRO A 114 8.54 1.13 7.89
CA PRO A 114 7.15 1.55 7.82
C PRO A 114 6.47 1.54 9.19
#